data_AF-A0ABD7WN54-F1
#
_entry.id   AF-A0ABD7WN54-F1
#
_cell.length_a   1.000
_cell.length_b   1.000
_cell.length_c   1.000
_cell.angle_alpha   90.00
_cell.angle_beta   90.00
_cell.angle_gamma   90.00
#
_symmetry.space_group_name_H-M   'P 1'
#
loop_
_entity.id
_entity.type
_entity.pdbx_description
1 polymer ?
#
loop_
_entity_poly.entity_id
_entity_poly.type
_entity_poly.pdbx_seq_one_letter_code
_entity_poly.pdbx_strand_id
1 'polypeptide(L)'
;MIDLYSFQRWPDIVKSFGHSGSYTPSWSAARRQAIADDGDEDWWNTISPAYEWMMGEMEHAGMPRPDPDAAPLWAWARWVDSKGRAHTRPDRRYPGFRNQYDGLDLLHLQVDENRVLCTDFDQYHCVINNWPCAPLDAGA
;
A
#
# COMPACT_ATOMS: atom_id res chain seq x y z
N MET A 1 12.73 12.31 -6.51
CA MET A 1 12.91 11.17 -5.60
C MET A 1 12.10 11.44 -4.35
N ILE A 2 11.22 10.52 -3.99
CA ILE A 2 10.37 10.57 -2.79
C ILE A 2 10.84 9.50 -1.79
N ASP A 3 10.85 9.87 -0.50
CA ASP A 3 11.12 8.94 0.60
C ASP A 3 9.81 8.28 1.03
N LEU A 4 9.80 6.95 1.00
CA LEU A 4 8.65 6.13 1.37
C LEU A 4 9.04 5.13 2.47
N TYR A 5 8.08 4.81 3.32
CA TYR A 5 8.29 3.89 4.43
C TYR A 5 7.24 2.80 4.46
N SER A 6 7.68 1.54 4.37
CA SER A 6 6.77 0.39 4.38
C SER A 6 7.13 -0.58 5.51
N PHE A 7 6.12 -1.18 6.13
CA PHE A 7 6.30 -2.27 7.07
C PHE A 7 6.15 -3.59 6.32
N GLN A 8 7.22 -4.38 6.26
CA GLN A 8 7.25 -5.64 5.51
C GLN A 8 8.02 -6.72 6.28
N ARG A 9 7.84 -7.98 5.91
CA ARG A 9 8.66 -9.08 6.42
C ARG A 9 10.00 -9.08 5.68
N TRP A 10 11.08 -8.68 6.36
CA TRP A 10 12.41 -8.66 5.75
C TRP A 10 12.86 -10.01 5.16
N PRO A 11 12.61 -11.18 5.79
CA PRO A 11 12.97 -12.46 5.21
C PRO A 11 12.32 -12.72 3.83
N ASP A 12 11.08 -12.30 3.64
CA ASP A 12 10.35 -12.51 2.37
C ASP A 12 10.94 -11.64 1.26
N ILE A 13 11.35 -10.42 1.58
CA ILE A 13 12.03 -9.52 0.63
C ILE A 13 13.38 -10.10 0.23
N VAL A 14 14.22 -10.47 1.22
CA VAL A 14 15.55 -11.04 0.94
C VAL A 14 15.43 -12.29 0.07
N LYS A 15 14.47 -13.17 0.38
CA LYS A 15 14.19 -14.36 -0.42
C LYS A 15 13.76 -14.02 -1.84
N SER A 16 12.87 -13.05 -2.01
CA SER A 16 12.39 -12.62 -3.33
C SER A 16 13.54 -12.05 -4.17
N PHE A 17 14.33 -11.13 -3.61
CA PHE A 17 15.49 -10.57 -4.29
C PHE A 17 16.53 -11.64 -4.66
N GLY A 18 16.76 -12.61 -3.79
CA GLY A 18 17.67 -13.73 -4.08
C GLY A 18 17.18 -14.64 -5.22
N HIS A 19 15.87 -14.70 -5.47
CA HIS A 19 15.27 -15.54 -6.50
C HIS A 19 15.09 -14.80 -7.85
N SER A 20 14.53 -13.60 -7.83
CA SER A 20 14.12 -12.85 -9.03
C SER A 20 14.84 -11.53 -9.22
N GLY A 21 15.69 -11.10 -8.28
CA GLY A 21 16.33 -9.79 -8.31
C GLY A 21 15.38 -8.62 -7.99
N SER A 22 14.15 -8.92 -7.61
CA SER A 22 13.11 -7.94 -7.27
C SER A 22 12.19 -8.46 -6.17
N TYR A 23 11.43 -7.55 -5.56
CA TYR A 23 10.30 -7.90 -4.71
C TYR A 23 9.02 -7.37 -5.35
N THR A 24 8.19 -8.29 -5.85
CA THR A 24 6.86 -8.00 -6.39
C THR A 24 5.87 -8.88 -5.64
N PRO A 25 5.09 -8.34 -4.70
CA PRO A 25 4.06 -9.12 -4.03
C PRO A 25 3.00 -9.53 -5.05
N SER A 26 2.46 -10.75 -4.91
CA SER A 26 1.52 -11.35 -5.87
C SER A 26 0.12 -11.45 -5.26
N TRP A 27 -0.88 -10.99 -5.99
CA TRP A 27 -2.28 -11.03 -5.62
C TRP A 27 -2.78 -12.47 -5.54
N SER A 28 -2.51 -13.28 -6.57
CA SER A 28 -2.90 -14.69 -6.60
C SER A 28 -2.22 -15.50 -5.49
N ALA A 29 -0.97 -15.21 -5.17
CA ALA A 29 -0.26 -15.85 -4.07
C ALA A 29 -0.85 -15.45 -2.71
N ALA A 30 -1.10 -14.15 -2.48
CA ALA A 30 -1.71 -13.65 -1.25
C ALA A 30 -3.12 -14.21 -1.04
N ARG A 31 -3.96 -14.21 -2.10
CA ARG A 31 -5.29 -14.81 -2.09
C ARG A 31 -5.24 -16.29 -1.74
N ARG A 32 -4.36 -17.07 -2.39
CA ARG A 32 -4.22 -18.51 -2.12
C ARG A 32 -3.82 -18.79 -0.68
N GLN A 33 -2.89 -18.01 -0.12
CA GLN A 33 -2.47 -18.15 1.26
C GLN A 33 -3.60 -17.81 2.24
N ALA A 34 -4.29 -16.68 2.04
CA ALA A 34 -5.41 -16.29 2.88
C ALA A 34 -6.56 -17.30 2.86
N ILE A 35 -6.89 -17.88 1.69
CA ILE A 35 -7.89 -18.95 1.59
C ILE A 35 -7.43 -20.19 2.36
N ALA A 36 -6.14 -20.54 2.30
CA ALA A 36 -5.61 -21.67 3.04
C ALA A 36 -5.63 -21.46 4.56
N ASP A 37 -5.46 -20.22 5.01
CA ASP A 37 -5.42 -19.87 6.44
C ASP A 37 -6.83 -19.71 7.03
N ASP A 38 -7.73 -18.99 6.34
CA ASP A 38 -9.02 -18.52 6.89
C ASP A 38 -10.25 -18.97 6.08
N GLY A 39 -10.08 -19.53 4.87
CA GLY A 39 -11.17 -20.05 4.05
C GLY A 39 -12.11 -19.00 3.41
N ASP A 40 -11.83 -17.71 3.56
CA ASP A 40 -12.68 -16.61 3.06
C ASP A 40 -12.22 -16.12 1.67
N GLU A 41 -12.98 -16.46 0.64
CA GLU A 41 -12.78 -15.97 -0.74
C GLU A 41 -13.47 -14.63 -1.01
N ASP A 42 -14.51 -14.29 -0.23
CA ASP A 42 -15.44 -13.20 -0.52
C ASP A 42 -14.81 -11.83 -0.27
N TRP A 43 -13.94 -11.74 0.74
CA TRP A 43 -13.19 -10.52 1.00
C TRP A 43 -12.34 -10.10 -0.21
N TRP A 44 -11.63 -11.05 -0.84
CA TRP A 44 -10.76 -10.78 -1.98
C TRP A 44 -11.54 -10.33 -3.22
N ASN A 45 -12.71 -10.93 -3.46
CA ASN A 45 -13.58 -10.53 -4.56
C ASN A 45 -14.11 -9.10 -4.36
N THR A 46 -14.38 -8.71 -3.12
CA THR A 46 -14.88 -7.38 -2.76
C THR A 46 -13.86 -6.28 -3.04
N ILE A 47 -12.59 -6.52 -2.72
CA ILE A 47 -11.56 -5.49 -2.76
C ILE A 47 -10.78 -5.43 -4.10
N SER A 48 -10.76 -6.52 -4.89
CA SER A 48 -10.02 -6.59 -6.16
C SER A 48 -10.37 -5.46 -7.14
N PRO A 49 -11.65 -5.07 -7.34
CA PRO A 49 -11.99 -3.95 -8.23
C PRO A 49 -11.34 -2.61 -7.83
N ALA A 50 -11.18 -2.35 -6.53
CA ALA A 50 -10.53 -1.13 -6.05
C ALA A 50 -9.03 -1.09 -6.39
N TYR A 51 -8.36 -2.25 -6.41
CA TYR A 51 -6.96 -2.37 -6.81
C TYR A 51 -6.78 -2.29 -8.32
N GLU A 52 -7.67 -2.89 -9.10
CA GLU A 52 -7.70 -2.73 -10.55
C GLU A 52 -7.90 -1.27 -10.96
N TRP A 53 -8.79 -0.55 -10.26
CA TRP A 53 -8.98 0.88 -10.42
C TRP A 53 -7.68 1.66 -10.14
N MET A 54 -6.98 1.39 -9.04
CA MET A 54 -5.70 2.05 -8.75
C MET A 54 -4.63 1.80 -9.84
N MET A 55 -4.55 0.59 -10.39
CA MET A 55 -3.66 0.33 -11.53
C MET A 55 -4.04 1.17 -12.75
N GLY A 56 -5.34 1.41 -12.96
CA GLY A 56 -5.84 2.36 -13.95
C GLY A 56 -5.43 3.80 -13.66
N GLU A 57 -5.53 4.26 -12.43
CA GLU A 57 -5.11 5.62 -12.05
C GLU A 57 -3.60 5.83 -12.22
N MET A 58 -2.78 4.80 -11.95
CA MET A 58 -1.35 4.83 -12.25
C MET A 58 -1.09 5.04 -13.75
N GLU A 59 -1.81 4.32 -14.60
CA GLU A 59 -1.70 4.46 -16.06
C GLU A 59 -2.16 5.85 -16.54
N HIS A 60 -3.27 6.37 -16.01
CA HIS A 60 -3.73 7.73 -16.32
C HIS A 60 -2.72 8.81 -15.88
N ALA A 61 -1.99 8.57 -14.80
CA ALA A 61 -0.91 9.45 -14.35
C ALA A 61 0.39 9.33 -15.18
N GLY A 62 0.39 8.50 -16.23
CA GLY A 62 1.55 8.29 -17.11
C GLY A 62 2.58 7.30 -16.56
N MET A 63 2.23 6.55 -15.51
CA MET A 63 3.10 5.51 -14.95
C MET A 63 2.95 4.21 -15.73
N PRO A 64 3.98 3.34 -15.78
CA PRO A 64 3.82 1.99 -16.30
C PRO A 64 2.77 1.24 -15.50
N ARG A 65 1.79 0.68 -16.20
CA ARG A 65 0.78 -0.17 -15.56
C ARG A 65 1.48 -1.36 -14.87
N PRO A 66 1.18 -1.64 -13.59
CA PRO A 66 1.71 -2.83 -12.91
C PRO A 66 1.30 -4.14 -13.60
N ASP A 67 2.04 -5.21 -13.31
CA ASP A 67 1.63 -6.57 -13.68
C ASP A 67 0.22 -6.85 -13.13
N PRO A 68 -0.70 -7.47 -13.89
CA PRO A 68 -2.05 -7.76 -13.41
C PRO A 68 -2.11 -8.62 -12.14
N ASP A 69 -1.09 -9.43 -11.87
CA ASP A 69 -0.98 -10.22 -10.63
C ASP A 69 -0.22 -9.46 -9.52
N ALA A 70 0.23 -8.23 -9.74
CA ALA A 70 0.91 -7.46 -8.71
C ALA A 70 -0.07 -7.04 -7.60
N ALA A 71 0.29 -7.37 -6.37
CA ALA A 71 -0.34 -6.81 -5.19
C ALA A 71 0.21 -5.40 -4.89
N PRO A 72 -0.58 -4.52 -4.25
CA PRO A 72 -0.12 -3.22 -3.79
C PRO A 72 1.03 -3.38 -2.78
N LEU A 73 2.03 -2.51 -2.90
CA LEU A 73 2.98 -2.27 -1.82
C LEU A 73 2.64 -0.93 -1.16
N TRP A 74 1.94 -0.98 -0.03
CA TRP A 74 1.59 0.22 0.72
C TRP A 74 2.81 0.80 1.44
N ALA A 75 3.02 2.10 1.30
CA ALA A 75 4.09 2.83 1.97
C ALA A 75 3.64 4.24 2.35
N TRP A 76 4.13 4.71 3.49
CA TRP A 76 3.89 6.05 3.99
C TRP A 76 4.85 7.04 3.34
N ALA A 77 4.29 8.00 2.60
CA ALA A 77 5.01 9.22 2.20
C ALA A 77 4.93 10.30 3.30
N ARG A 78 3.74 10.41 3.91
CA ARG A 78 3.42 11.35 4.97
C ARG A 78 2.32 10.77 5.85
N TRP A 79 2.34 11.12 7.13
CA TRP A 79 1.24 10.88 8.06
C TRP A 79 1.08 12.07 9.00
N VAL A 80 -0.10 12.21 9.60
CA VAL A 80 -0.41 13.30 10.52
C VAL A 80 -0.70 12.71 11.90
N ASP A 81 -0.06 13.24 12.93
CA ASP A 81 -0.33 12.81 14.30
C ASP A 81 -1.61 13.42 14.87
N SER A 82 -2.04 12.95 16.04
CA SER A 82 -3.24 13.44 16.74
C SER A 82 -3.20 14.91 17.14
N LYS A 83 -2.06 15.60 16.94
CA LYS A 83 -1.89 17.04 17.16
C LYS A 83 -1.85 17.82 15.85
N GLY A 84 -2.15 17.18 14.72
CA GLY A 84 -2.12 17.81 13.39
C GLY A 84 -0.72 18.01 12.81
N ARG A 85 0.33 17.38 13.39
CA ARG A 85 1.70 17.55 12.91
C ARG A 85 2.01 16.51 11.85
N ALA A 86 2.58 16.96 10.73
CA ALA A 86 3.00 16.10 9.65
C ALA A 86 4.37 15.46 9.92
N HIS A 87 4.49 14.19 9.54
CA HIS A 87 5.69 13.38 9.67
C HIS A 87 5.87 12.54 8.40
N THR A 88 7.10 12.17 8.08
CA THR A 88 7.42 11.31 6.92
C THR A 88 7.69 9.88 7.34
N ARG A 89 8.59 9.69 8.33
CA ARG A 89 8.91 8.38 8.89
C ARG A 89 7.89 7.95 9.96
N PRO A 90 7.30 6.75 9.88
CA PRO A 90 6.48 6.19 10.95
C PRO A 90 7.26 6.07 12.27
N ASP A 91 6.69 6.57 13.37
CA ASP A 91 7.23 6.41 14.73
C ASP A 91 6.56 5.21 15.41
N ARG A 92 7.29 4.10 15.60
CA ARG A 92 6.77 2.88 16.25
C ARG A 92 6.34 3.09 17.71
N ARG A 93 6.70 4.22 18.33
CA ARG A 93 6.25 4.58 19.68
C ARG A 93 4.92 5.33 19.67
N TYR A 94 4.53 5.90 18.53
CA TYR A 94 3.27 6.61 18.39
C TYR A 94 2.09 5.61 18.44
N PRO A 95 1.00 5.90 19.18
CA PRO A 95 -0.11 4.95 19.34
C PRO A 95 -0.70 4.42 18.03
N GLY A 96 -0.67 5.20 16.94
CA GLY A 96 -1.14 4.77 15.62
C GLY A 96 -0.25 3.77 14.89
N PHE A 97 0.98 3.50 15.36
CA PHE A 97 1.86 2.46 14.81
C PHE A 97 2.27 1.41 15.84
N ARG A 98 2.17 1.75 17.13
CA ARG A 98 2.58 0.88 18.23
C ARG A 98 1.81 -0.44 18.19
N ASN A 99 2.54 -1.54 18.13
CA ASN A 99 2.04 -2.92 18.10
C ASN A 99 1.18 -3.30 16.88
N GLN A 100 0.93 -2.39 15.93
CA GLN A 100 0.15 -2.70 14.73
C GLN A 100 0.94 -3.49 13.68
N TYR A 101 2.27 -3.35 13.71
CA TYR A 101 3.20 -3.92 12.71
C TYR A 101 4.27 -4.78 13.39
N ASP A 102 3.92 -5.46 14.49
CA ASP A 102 4.84 -6.35 15.18
C ASP A 102 5.20 -7.55 14.29
N GLY A 103 6.47 -7.95 14.33
CA GLY A 103 7.02 -8.93 13.40
C GLY A 103 7.32 -8.39 11.99
N LEU A 104 7.05 -7.11 11.73
CA LEU A 104 7.44 -6.43 10.48
C LEU A 104 8.59 -5.45 10.72
N ASP A 105 9.44 -5.35 9.69
CA ASP A 105 10.55 -4.42 9.60
C ASP A 105 10.12 -3.15 8.89
N LEU A 106 10.59 -2.00 9.42
CA LEU A 106 10.36 -0.70 8.79
C LEU A 106 11.43 -0.47 7.74
N LEU A 107 11.02 -0.48 6.47
CA LEU A 107 11.89 -0.26 5.33
C LEU A 107 11.80 1.18 4.88
N HIS A 108 12.94 1.71 4.45
CA HIS A 108 13.03 3.01 3.79
C HIS A 108 13.31 2.78 2.31
N LEU A 109 12.46 3.36 1.48
CA LEU A 109 12.51 3.27 0.03
C LEU A 109 12.75 4.67 -0.54
N GLN A 110 13.67 4.78 -1.49
CA GLN A 110 13.84 5.98 -2.30
C GLN A 110 13.41 5.67 -3.72
N VAL A 111 12.31 6.27 -4.15
CA VAL A 111 11.66 5.97 -5.43
C VAL A 111 11.54 7.24 -6.25
N ASP A 112 11.53 7.12 -7.57
CA ASP A 112 11.13 8.24 -8.41
C ASP A 112 9.65 8.56 -8.16
N GLU A 113 9.33 9.83 -8.03
CA GLU A 113 7.98 10.30 -7.69
C GLU A 113 6.99 10.01 -8.82
N ASN A 114 7.47 9.97 -10.07
CA ASN A 114 6.70 9.56 -11.25
C ASN A 114 6.36 8.05 -11.29
N ARG A 115 6.76 7.28 -10.27
CA ARG A 115 6.43 5.83 -10.13
C ARG A 115 5.55 5.55 -8.93
N VAL A 116 5.03 6.59 -8.27
CA VAL A 116 4.28 6.49 -7.02
C VAL A 116 2.95 7.19 -7.18
N LEU A 117 1.86 6.43 -7.06
CA LEU A 117 0.52 7.00 -6.91
C LEU A 117 0.30 7.32 -5.43
N CYS A 118 0.30 8.62 -5.09
CA CYS A 118 -0.04 9.07 -3.74
C CYS A 118 -1.55 9.11 -3.57
N THR A 119 -2.06 8.42 -2.56
CA THR A 119 -3.47 8.45 -2.17
C THR A 119 -3.61 8.92 -0.73
N ASP A 120 -4.74 9.55 -0.42
CA ASP A 120 -5.13 9.75 0.97
C ASP A 120 -5.66 8.44 1.53
N PHE A 121 -5.05 7.95 2.61
CA PHE A 121 -5.36 6.65 3.19
C PHE A 121 -6.81 6.58 3.70
N ASP A 122 -7.31 7.67 4.31
CA ASP A 122 -8.66 7.71 4.85
C ASP A 122 -9.71 7.75 3.72
N GLN A 123 -9.46 8.52 2.65
CA GLN A 123 -10.35 8.59 1.49
C GLN A 123 -10.33 7.29 0.65
N TYR A 124 -9.24 6.51 0.69
CA TYR A 124 -9.19 5.24 -0.04
C TYR A 124 -10.24 4.23 0.46
N HIS A 125 -10.70 4.35 1.72
CA HIS A 125 -11.84 3.58 2.21
C HIS A 125 -13.13 3.82 1.42
N CYS A 126 -13.32 5.00 0.83
CA CYS A 126 -14.47 5.26 -0.03
C CYS A 126 -14.41 4.42 -1.31
N VAL A 127 -13.22 4.27 -1.90
CA VAL A 127 -13.01 3.46 -3.11
C VAL A 127 -13.29 1.98 -2.82
N ILE A 128 -12.72 1.45 -1.73
CA ILE A 128 -12.91 0.04 -1.35
C ILE A 128 -14.39 -0.28 -1.09
N ASN A 129 -15.12 0.62 -0.44
CA ASN A 129 -16.50 0.37 -0.04
C ASN A 129 -17.55 0.87 -1.06
N ASN A 130 -17.12 1.38 -2.21
CA ASN A 130 -17.98 2.07 -3.19
C ASN A 130 -18.87 3.15 -2.54
N TRP A 131 -18.28 3.91 -1.62
CA TRP A 131 -18.94 5.02 -0.94
C TRP A 131 -18.68 6.34 -1.66
N PRO A 132 -19.59 7.33 -1.54
CA PRO A 132 -19.33 8.67 -2.01
C PRO A 132 -18.03 9.23 -1.39
N CYS A 133 -17.13 9.72 -2.24
CA CYS A 133 -15.98 10.50 -1.81
C CYS A 133 -16.35 11.98 -1.92
N ALA A 134 -16.04 12.77 -0.90
CA ALA A 134 -16.20 14.22 -1.00
C ALA A 134 -15.29 14.74 -2.14
N PRO A 135 -15.74 15.69 -2.97
CA PRO A 135 -14.83 16.35 -3.90
C PRO A 135 -13.69 16.99 -3.11
N LEU A 136 -12.48 16.95 -3.67
CA LEU A 136 -11.36 17.70 -3.12
C LEU A 136 -11.78 19.18 -3.07
N ASP A 137 -11.80 19.78 -1.87
CA ASP A 137 -12.01 21.21 -1.75
C ASP A 137 -10.95 21.90 -2.62
N ALA A 138 -11.40 22.72 -3.59
CA ALA A 138 -10.55 23.38 -4.58
C ALA A 138 -9.72 24.54 -3.99
N GLY A 139 -9.15 24.36 -2.80
CA GLY A 139 -8.58 25.44 -1.99
C GLY A 139 -7.47 25.05 -1.01
N ALA A 140 -6.62 24.09 -1.36
CA ALA A 140 -5.34 23.85 -0.67
C ALA A 140 -4.15 24.25 -1.55
#